data_AF-A0A816SS24-F1
#
_entry.id   AF-A0A816SS24-F1
#
_cell.length_a   1.000
_cell.length_b   1.000
_cell.length_c   1.000
_cell.angle_alpha   90.00
_cell.angle_beta   90.00
_cell.angle_gamma   90.00
#
_symmetry.space_group_name_H-M   'P 1'
#
loop_
_entity.id
_entity.type
_entity.pdbx_description
1 polymer ?
#
loop_
_entity_poly.entity_id
_entity_poly.type
_entity_poly.pdbx_seq_one_letter_code
_entity_poly.pdbx_strand_id
1 'polypeptide(L)'
;MASYAMSLQSISTTALNNLSCNHQSHRNSLLGFSKHFKTLGISSNGSGFSSRSPSTPENLTLSRALSQNGHIENSRPSKIQELSVYELNELDRHSPKILKNAACLTFGLGDLVPFTNKLYTGDLKKRVGITAGLCVVIAHVPEKKGERFEATYSFYFGDYGHLSVQGPYLTYEDSFLAITGGTGIFEGAYGQVKLQQLVYPTKLFYTFYLKGLAGDLPAELTGTPVPPSKDVKPAPEAKTLEPSGVICNFTN
;
A
#
# COMPACT_ATOMS: atom_id res chain seq x y z
N MET A 1 -30.81 33.10 11.50
CA MET A 1 -29.50 33.54 11.01
C MET A 1 -28.62 33.85 12.21
N ALA A 2 -27.69 32.96 12.55
CA ALA A 2 -26.67 33.21 13.56
C ALA A 2 -25.34 32.76 12.96
N SER A 3 -24.52 33.74 12.59
CA SER A 3 -23.19 33.57 12.03
C SER A 3 -22.20 33.34 13.17
N TYR A 4 -21.59 32.16 13.23
CA TYR A 4 -20.43 31.92 14.08
C TYR A 4 -19.17 32.11 13.26
N ALA A 5 -18.56 33.29 13.39
CA ALA A 5 -17.20 33.55 12.92
C ALA A 5 -16.23 33.04 13.99
N MET A 6 -15.45 32.00 13.67
CA MET A 6 -14.34 31.56 14.51
C MET A 6 -13.07 32.34 14.16
N SER A 7 -12.55 33.04 15.17
CA SER A 7 -11.34 33.86 15.16
C SER A 7 -10.08 32.99 15.05
N LEU A 8 -9.21 33.31 14.10
CA LEU A 8 -7.85 32.75 14.00
C LEU A 8 -6.95 33.48 15.03
N GLN A 9 -6.50 32.75 16.05
CA GLN A 9 -5.48 33.26 16.97
C GLN A 9 -4.11 33.29 16.26
N SER A 10 -3.52 34.49 16.18
CA SER A 10 -2.18 34.71 15.65
C SER A 10 -1.13 34.13 16.60
N ILE A 11 -0.24 33.28 16.08
CA ILE A 11 0.98 32.91 16.80
C ILE A 11 2.00 34.03 16.57
N SER A 12 2.47 34.60 17.68
CA SER A 12 3.44 35.69 17.72
C SER A 12 4.77 35.31 17.06
N THR A 13 5.22 36.14 16.13
CA THR A 13 6.58 36.11 15.58
C THR A 13 7.53 36.84 16.52
N THR A 14 8.38 36.11 17.23
CA THR A 14 9.58 36.67 17.85
C THR A 14 10.73 36.63 16.85
N ALA A 15 11.10 37.81 16.36
CA ALA A 15 12.29 38.03 15.58
C ALA A 15 13.53 37.94 16.48
N LEU A 16 14.51 37.12 16.10
CA LEU A 16 15.89 37.28 16.51
C LEU A 16 16.83 36.99 15.33
N ASN A 17 17.33 38.11 14.78
CA ASN A 17 18.69 38.39 14.34
C ASN A 17 19.41 37.46 13.34
N ASN A 18 19.60 38.05 12.15
CA ASN A 18 20.78 37.95 11.28
C ASN A 18 21.94 37.08 11.77
N LEU A 19 22.15 35.95 11.10
CA LEU A 19 23.47 35.37 10.94
C LEU A 19 23.77 35.24 9.44
N SER A 20 24.79 36.00 9.07
CA SER A 20 25.40 36.07 7.74
C SER A 20 25.81 34.68 7.24
N CYS A 21 25.47 34.40 5.99
CA CYS A 21 25.93 33.25 5.23
C CYS A 21 27.43 33.39 4.90
N ASN A 22 28.29 32.85 5.77
CA ASN A 22 29.71 32.70 5.47
C ASN A 22 29.98 31.35 4.79
N HIS A 23 30.37 31.43 3.52
CA HIS A 23 31.01 30.34 2.77
C HIS A 23 32.35 29.99 3.43
N GLN A 24 32.46 28.81 4.04
CA GLN A 24 33.75 28.17 4.28
C GLN A 24 33.71 26.71 3.83
N SER A 25 34.31 26.47 2.67
CA SER A 25 34.65 25.18 2.12
C SER A 25 35.81 24.57 2.91
N HIS A 26 35.51 23.59 3.76
CA HIS A 26 36.53 22.72 4.35
C HIS A 26 36.54 21.36 3.65
N ARG A 27 37.58 21.20 2.83
CA ARG A 27 38.15 19.93 2.36
C ARG A 27 38.69 19.11 3.54
N ASN A 28 38.66 17.79 3.36
CA ASN A 28 39.33 16.68 4.06
C ASN A 28 38.30 15.74 4.70
N SER A 29 38.35 14.41 4.57
CA SER A 29 39.35 13.51 4.00
C SER A 29 38.66 12.19 3.62
N LEU A 30 39.11 11.58 2.53
CA LEU A 30 38.79 10.20 2.14
C LEU A 30 39.11 9.22 3.27
N LEU A 31 38.09 8.54 3.80
CA LEU A 31 38.26 7.27 4.50
C LEU A 31 37.99 6.15 3.50
N GLY A 32 39.07 5.54 3.04
CA GLY A 32 39.05 4.39 2.15
C GLY A 32 38.61 3.13 2.88
N PHE A 33 37.55 2.50 2.39
CA PHE A 33 37.23 1.12 2.73
C PHE A 33 38.08 0.20 1.87
N SER A 34 39.07 -0.46 2.48
CA SER A 34 39.93 -1.42 1.80
C SER A 34 39.13 -2.65 1.37
N LYS A 35 39.24 -3.00 0.09
CA LYS A 35 38.77 -4.26 -0.48
C LYS A 35 39.54 -5.43 0.12
N HIS A 36 38.84 -6.40 0.71
CA HIS A 36 39.41 -7.71 1.00
C HIS A 36 38.38 -8.82 0.81
N PHE A 37 38.17 -9.22 -0.45
CA PHE A 37 37.56 -10.50 -0.77
C PHE A 37 38.72 -11.49 -0.98
N LYS A 38 38.92 -12.41 -0.02
CA LYS A 38 39.77 -13.59 -0.24
C LYS A 38 38.94 -14.67 -0.90
N THR A 39 39.27 -14.94 -2.15
CA THR A 39 38.82 -16.09 -2.93
C THR A 39 39.32 -17.38 -2.27
N LEU A 40 38.42 -18.18 -1.69
CA LEU A 40 38.76 -19.55 -1.28
C LEU A 40 38.62 -20.46 -2.51
N GLY A 41 39.75 -20.72 -3.17
CA GLY A 41 39.87 -21.73 -4.22
C GLY A 41 39.88 -23.13 -3.61
N ILE A 42 39.08 -24.03 -4.18
CA ILE A 42 39.04 -25.46 -3.82
C ILE A 42 40.30 -26.11 -4.39
N SER A 43 41.19 -26.56 -3.49
CA SER A 43 42.39 -27.34 -3.82
C SER A 43 42.06 -28.83 -3.85
N SER A 44 42.28 -29.47 -5.00
CA SER A 44 42.26 -30.92 -5.18
C SER A 44 43.68 -31.48 -5.08
N ASN A 45 43.84 -32.58 -4.32
CA ASN A 45 44.99 -33.51 -4.25
C ASN A 45 44.59 -34.59 -3.22
N GLY A 46 44.60 -35.91 -3.40
CA GLY A 46 44.96 -36.84 -4.48
C GLY A 46 44.91 -38.27 -3.91
N SER A 47 44.84 -39.27 -4.81
CA SER A 47 45.23 -40.72 -4.71
C SER A 47 44.88 -41.53 -3.44
N GLY A 48 44.23 -42.70 -3.47
CA GLY A 48 44.07 -43.72 -4.50
C GLY A 48 44.36 -45.10 -3.87
N PHE A 49 43.45 -46.07 -4.00
CA PHE A 49 43.75 -47.51 -3.82
C PHE A 49 42.84 -48.34 -4.74
N SER A 50 43.46 -49.25 -5.50
CA SER A 50 42.84 -50.16 -6.46
C SER A 50 42.53 -51.53 -5.82
N SER A 51 41.43 -52.18 -6.24
CA SER A 51 41.46 -53.54 -6.82
C SER A 51 40.05 -54.12 -7.14
N ARG A 52 39.84 -54.42 -8.43
CA ARG A 52 39.24 -55.62 -9.07
C ARG A 52 37.87 -56.22 -8.58
N SER A 53 36.81 -55.90 -9.35
CA SER A 53 35.69 -56.68 -9.99
C SER A 53 35.24 -58.09 -9.49
N PRO A 54 34.09 -58.66 -9.96
CA PRO A 54 32.71 -58.14 -10.16
C PRO A 54 31.58 -59.14 -9.71
N SER A 55 30.39 -58.66 -9.29
CA SER A 55 29.08 -59.34 -9.50
C SER A 55 27.90 -58.55 -8.91
N THR A 56 26.93 -58.20 -9.75
CA THR A 56 25.58 -57.66 -9.49
C THR A 56 24.70 -58.57 -8.61
N PRO A 57 23.46 -58.19 -8.21
CA PRO A 57 22.73 -56.92 -8.39
C PRO A 57 22.13 -56.36 -7.08
N GLU A 58 21.68 -55.09 -7.06
CA GLU A 58 20.32 -54.77 -6.58
C GLU A 58 19.95 -53.30 -6.83
N ASN A 59 18.90 -53.15 -7.64
CA ASN A 59 17.88 -52.11 -7.67
C ASN A 59 18.19 -50.74 -7.03
N LEU A 60 18.63 -49.80 -7.87
CA LEU A 60 18.14 -48.42 -7.80
C LEU A 60 17.99 -47.89 -9.23
N THR A 61 16.89 -48.24 -9.89
CA THR A 61 16.42 -47.50 -11.05
C THR A 61 16.09 -46.07 -10.60
N LEU A 62 17.02 -45.15 -10.86
CA LEU A 62 16.71 -43.73 -10.94
C LEU A 62 15.77 -43.55 -12.14
N SER A 63 14.48 -43.72 -11.90
CA SER A 63 13.43 -43.36 -12.85
C SER A 63 13.57 -41.87 -13.10
N ARG A 64 14.21 -41.56 -14.23
CA ARG A 64 14.18 -40.28 -14.90
C ARG A 64 12.73 -40.04 -15.31
N ALA A 65 11.92 -39.56 -14.36
CA ALA A 65 10.63 -38.96 -14.65
C ALA A 65 10.90 -37.65 -15.38
N LEU A 66 11.13 -37.75 -16.69
CA LEU A 66 10.84 -36.66 -17.59
C LEU A 66 9.35 -36.38 -17.41
N SER A 67 9.03 -35.38 -16.59
CA SER A 67 7.69 -34.82 -16.53
C SER A 67 7.33 -34.45 -17.95
N GLN A 68 6.42 -35.21 -18.53
CA GLN A 68 5.55 -34.70 -19.57
C GLN A 68 4.76 -33.57 -18.92
N ASN A 69 5.36 -32.38 -18.86
CA ASN A 69 4.61 -31.16 -18.63
C ASN A 69 3.80 -30.93 -19.91
N GLY A 70 2.69 -31.68 -19.99
CA GLY A 70 1.52 -31.21 -20.69
C GLY A 70 1.31 -29.77 -20.26
N HIS A 71 1.14 -28.92 -21.26
CA HIS A 71 0.90 -27.50 -21.14
C HIS A 71 -0.42 -27.31 -20.36
N ILE A 72 -0.40 -27.47 -19.04
CA ILE A 72 -1.41 -26.90 -18.18
C ILE A 72 -1.08 -25.41 -18.21
N GLU A 73 -1.63 -24.71 -19.19
CA GLU A 73 -1.86 -23.29 -19.02
C GLU A 73 -2.77 -23.17 -17.79
N ASN A 74 -2.17 -22.99 -16.62
CA ASN A 74 -2.83 -22.38 -15.48
C ASN A 74 -3.06 -20.92 -15.88
N SER A 75 -3.95 -20.70 -16.85
CA SER A 75 -4.39 -19.37 -17.24
C SER A 75 -5.10 -18.83 -16.01
N ARG A 76 -4.42 -17.90 -15.32
CA ARG A 76 -5.03 -17.19 -14.18
C ARG A 76 -6.39 -16.67 -14.64
N PRO A 77 -7.45 -16.81 -13.83
CA PRO A 77 -8.77 -16.29 -14.18
C PRO A 77 -8.66 -14.84 -14.66
N SER A 78 -9.12 -14.59 -15.88
CA SER A 78 -9.04 -13.28 -16.54
C SER A 78 -10.27 -12.41 -16.28
N LYS A 79 -11.34 -12.98 -15.71
CA LYS A 79 -12.57 -12.28 -15.33
C LYS A 79 -12.22 -11.13 -14.38
N ILE A 80 -12.62 -9.93 -14.76
CA ILE A 80 -12.51 -8.73 -13.94
C ILE A 80 -13.79 -8.58 -13.13
N GLN A 81 -13.65 -8.36 -11.83
CA GLN A 81 -14.74 -7.97 -10.93
C GLN A 81 -14.44 -6.58 -10.38
N GLU A 82 -15.42 -5.69 -10.46
CA GLU A 82 -15.29 -4.34 -9.91
C GLU A 82 -15.76 -4.29 -8.47
N LEU A 83 -14.94 -3.70 -7.60
CA LEU A 83 -15.30 -3.41 -6.21
C LEU A 83 -15.04 -1.93 -5.95
N SER A 84 -16.07 -1.20 -5.56
CA SER A 84 -15.95 0.22 -5.21
C SER A 84 -16.08 0.43 -3.72
N VAL A 85 -15.27 1.33 -3.17
CA VAL A 85 -15.25 1.66 -1.74
C VAL A 85 -14.97 3.14 -1.51
N TYR A 86 -15.44 3.64 -0.37
CA TYR A 86 -15.12 4.97 0.12
C TYR A 86 -14.19 4.89 1.32
N GLU A 87 -13.09 5.62 1.27
CA GLU A 87 -12.18 5.83 2.39
C GLU A 87 -12.43 7.22 2.98
N LEU A 88 -12.82 7.26 4.24
CA LEU A 88 -13.20 8.49 4.92
C LEU A 88 -12.35 8.67 6.18
N ASN A 89 -11.64 9.81 6.27
CA ASN A 89 -11.00 10.24 7.50
C ASN A 89 -12.02 11.03 8.34
N GLU A 90 -12.51 10.41 9.40
CA GLU A 90 -13.46 11.02 10.35
C GLU A 90 -12.78 11.74 11.52
N LEU A 91 -11.45 11.92 11.45
CA LEU A 91 -10.63 12.65 12.41
C LEU A 91 -10.61 12.06 13.83
N ASP A 92 -11.02 10.80 13.97
CA ASP A 92 -11.16 10.09 15.25
C ASP A 92 -10.13 8.96 15.43
N ARG A 93 -9.10 8.89 14.57
CA ARG A 93 -8.10 7.79 14.54
C ARG A 93 -6.65 8.24 14.74
N HIS A 94 -6.41 9.48 15.16
CA HIS A 94 -5.06 10.07 15.22
C HIS A 94 -4.31 10.01 13.88
N SER A 95 -5.06 10.07 12.76
CA SER A 95 -4.58 9.87 11.40
C SER A 95 -4.90 11.09 10.52
N PRO A 96 -4.01 11.48 9.59
CA PRO A 96 -2.65 10.93 9.41
C PRO A 96 -1.68 11.42 10.49
N LYS A 97 -0.58 10.69 10.69
CA LYS A 97 0.54 11.14 11.53
C LYS A 97 1.68 11.61 10.64
N ILE A 98 2.03 12.89 10.70
CA ILE A 98 3.16 13.42 9.94
C ILE A 98 4.44 13.24 10.75
N LEU A 99 5.40 12.51 10.20
CA LEU A 99 6.77 12.41 10.70
C LEU A 99 7.66 13.28 9.80
N LYS A 100 7.92 14.50 10.29
CA LYS A 100 8.61 15.55 9.56
C LYS A 100 10.12 15.39 9.71
N ASN A 101 10.80 15.07 8.62
CA ASN A 101 12.25 14.87 8.56
C ASN A 101 12.92 15.78 7.53
N ALA A 102 12.21 16.17 6.48
CA ALA A 102 12.73 17.09 5.48
C ALA A 102 12.99 18.46 6.13
N ALA A 103 14.13 19.07 5.80
CA ALA A 103 14.51 20.40 6.30
C ALA A 103 13.65 21.55 5.72
N CYS A 104 12.75 21.25 4.78
CA CYS A 104 11.84 22.23 4.18
C CYS A 104 10.55 22.37 5.00
N LEU A 105 9.93 23.56 4.91
CA LEU A 105 8.63 23.83 5.53
C LEU A 105 7.48 23.05 4.87
N THR A 106 7.52 22.88 3.55
CA THR A 106 6.57 22.01 2.82
C THR A 106 6.99 20.56 2.94
N PHE A 107 6.09 19.63 2.59
CA PHE A 107 6.47 18.23 2.44
C PHE A 107 7.69 18.09 1.51
N GLY A 108 8.58 17.17 1.86
CA GLY A 108 9.78 16.89 1.09
C GLY A 108 10.25 15.45 1.28
N LEU A 109 11.19 15.04 0.43
CA LEU A 109 11.74 13.69 0.48
C LEU A 109 12.24 13.34 1.89
N GLY A 110 11.84 12.16 2.38
CA GLY A 110 12.16 11.68 3.72
C GLY A 110 11.08 11.92 4.77
N ASP A 111 10.08 12.78 4.48
CA ASP A 111 8.87 12.85 5.29
C ASP A 111 8.05 11.56 5.13
N LEU A 112 7.55 11.06 6.26
CA LEU A 112 6.77 9.83 6.33
C LEU A 112 5.39 10.12 6.92
N VAL A 113 4.37 9.48 6.36
CA VAL A 113 2.98 9.69 6.77
C VAL A 113 2.29 8.34 6.98
N PRO A 114 2.45 7.71 8.17
CA PRO A 114 1.56 6.64 8.59
C PRO A 114 0.12 7.12 8.67
N PHE A 115 -0.82 6.28 8.23
CA PHE A 115 -2.24 6.62 8.24
C PHE A 115 -3.14 5.39 8.43
N THR A 116 -4.35 5.66 8.94
CA THR A 116 -5.47 4.73 8.93
C THR A 116 -6.79 5.50 8.89
N ASN A 117 -7.66 5.17 7.94
CA ASN A 117 -8.97 5.80 7.78
C ASN A 117 -10.09 4.74 7.78
N LYS A 118 -11.33 5.16 7.95
CA LYS A 118 -12.48 4.25 7.90
C LYS A 118 -12.81 3.90 6.46
N LEU A 119 -13.25 2.67 6.24
CA LEU A 119 -13.60 2.14 4.93
C LEU A 119 -15.09 1.74 4.87
N TYR A 120 -15.77 2.15 3.81
CA TYR A 120 -17.20 1.93 3.58
C TYR A 120 -17.43 1.32 2.19
N THR A 121 -18.54 0.60 2.02
CA THR A 121 -18.97 0.07 0.72
C THR A 121 -19.20 1.19 -0.30
N GLY A 122 -19.14 0.87 -1.59
CA GLY A 122 -19.36 1.82 -2.68
C GLY A 122 -20.75 2.44 -2.67
N ASP A 123 -21.76 1.75 -2.14
CA ASP A 123 -23.11 2.28 -1.96
C ASP A 123 -23.29 3.09 -0.66
N LEU A 124 -22.21 3.25 0.13
CA LEU A 124 -22.14 3.99 1.40
C LEU A 124 -23.06 3.44 2.52
N LYS A 125 -23.65 2.25 2.35
CA LYS A 125 -24.61 1.69 3.31
C LYS A 125 -23.97 0.90 4.44
N LYS A 126 -22.73 0.40 4.26
CA LYS A 126 -22.07 -0.43 5.26
C LYS A 126 -20.65 0.05 5.57
N ARG A 127 -20.29 0.05 6.86
CA ARG A 127 -18.91 0.11 7.33
C ARG A 127 -18.28 -1.27 7.18
N VAL A 128 -17.19 -1.33 6.40
CA VAL A 128 -16.49 -2.60 6.11
C VAL A 128 -15.22 -2.76 6.93
N GLY A 129 -14.50 -1.67 7.15
CA GLY A 129 -13.25 -1.78 7.90
C GLY A 129 -12.41 -0.51 7.90
N ILE A 130 -11.12 -0.66 7.63
CA ILE A 130 -10.14 0.43 7.63
C ILE A 130 -9.16 0.32 6.47
N THR A 131 -8.55 1.43 6.09
CA THR A 131 -7.22 1.43 5.47
C THR A 131 -6.16 1.48 6.56
N ALA A 132 -4.99 0.89 6.31
CA ALA A 132 -3.82 1.06 7.15
C ALA A 132 -2.53 0.91 6.35
N GLY A 133 -1.61 1.87 6.52
CA GLY A 133 -0.29 1.78 5.91
C GLY A 133 0.51 3.07 6.00
N LEU A 134 1.37 3.27 5.00
CA LEU A 134 2.38 4.31 4.97
C LEU A 134 2.41 5.01 3.62
N CYS A 135 2.45 6.34 3.65
CA CYS A 135 2.84 7.17 2.52
C CYS A 135 4.26 7.72 2.75
N VAL A 136 5.13 7.55 1.76
CA VAL A 136 6.46 8.16 1.71
C VAL A 136 6.39 9.35 0.77
N VAL A 137 6.76 10.55 1.23
CA VAL A 137 6.81 11.72 0.36
C VAL A 137 7.94 11.56 -0.65
N ILE A 138 7.61 11.72 -1.94
CA ILE A 138 8.58 11.74 -3.03
C ILE A 138 8.96 13.18 -3.36
N ALA A 139 7.97 14.05 -3.56
CA ALA A 139 8.22 15.44 -3.93
C ALA A 139 7.00 16.32 -3.63
N HIS A 140 7.29 17.58 -3.28
CA HIS A 140 6.36 18.68 -3.44
C HIS A 140 6.34 19.16 -4.89
N VAL A 141 5.16 19.41 -5.42
CA VAL A 141 4.92 19.79 -6.83
C VAL A 141 4.25 21.17 -6.85
N PRO A 142 5.03 22.27 -6.80
CA PRO A 142 4.50 23.63 -6.66
C PRO A 142 3.49 24.02 -7.73
N GLU A 143 3.75 23.65 -8.98
CA GLU A 143 2.90 23.94 -10.13
C GLU A 143 1.51 23.30 -10.06
N LYS A 144 1.40 22.19 -9.32
CA LYS A 144 0.12 21.50 -9.05
C LYS A 144 -0.45 21.81 -7.67
N LYS A 145 0.26 22.59 -6.85
CA LYS A 145 -0.09 22.90 -5.45
C LYS A 145 -0.38 21.64 -4.63
N GLY A 146 0.47 20.62 -4.77
CA GLY A 146 0.24 19.35 -4.12
C GLY A 146 1.49 18.50 -4.00
N GLU A 147 1.29 17.30 -3.49
CA GLU A 147 2.35 16.39 -3.10
C GLU A 147 2.25 15.09 -3.90
N ARG A 148 3.40 14.50 -4.20
CA ARG A 148 3.52 13.14 -4.71
C ARG A 148 4.00 12.23 -3.61
N PHE A 149 3.22 11.19 -3.32
CA PHE A 149 3.57 10.12 -2.40
C PHE A 149 3.75 8.79 -3.15
N GLU A 150 4.64 7.96 -2.61
CA GLU A 150 4.63 6.51 -2.85
C GLU A 150 3.92 5.87 -1.65
N ALA A 151 2.83 5.16 -1.91
CA ALA A 151 1.99 4.59 -0.87
C ALA A 151 2.11 3.06 -0.85
N THR A 152 2.15 2.49 0.36
CA THR A 152 2.07 1.04 0.59
C THR A 152 1.11 0.80 1.75
N TYR A 153 -0.02 0.16 1.48
CA TYR A 153 -1.10 0.03 2.46
C TYR A 153 -2.08 -1.08 2.09
N SER A 154 -2.97 -1.39 3.03
CA SER A 154 -3.98 -2.42 2.88
C SER A 154 -5.38 -1.90 3.21
N PHE A 155 -6.39 -2.54 2.61
CA PHE A 155 -7.82 -2.33 2.82
C PHE A 155 -8.40 -3.55 3.52
N TYR A 156 -8.87 -3.38 4.75
CA TYR A 156 -9.42 -4.47 5.55
C TYR A 156 -10.94 -4.50 5.47
N PHE A 157 -11.50 -5.69 5.26
CA PHE A 157 -12.93 -5.94 5.06
C PHE A 157 -13.47 -6.93 6.11
N GLY A 158 -13.06 -6.80 7.37
CA GLY A 158 -13.49 -7.71 8.43
C GLY A 158 -13.14 -9.16 8.12
N ASP A 159 -14.12 -10.06 8.31
CA ASP A 159 -13.95 -11.50 8.07
C ASP A 159 -13.69 -11.86 6.60
N TYR A 160 -13.97 -10.96 5.64
CA TYR A 160 -13.67 -11.21 4.23
C TYR A 160 -12.17 -11.25 3.93
N GLY A 161 -11.35 -10.65 4.77
CA GLY A 161 -9.90 -10.51 4.57
C GLY A 161 -9.49 -9.11 4.17
N HIS A 162 -8.41 -8.99 3.40
CA HIS A 162 -7.88 -7.69 2.98
C HIS A 162 -7.32 -7.71 1.57
N LEU A 163 -7.19 -6.52 0.99
CA LEU A 163 -6.46 -6.24 -0.25
C LEU A 163 -5.25 -5.37 0.06
N SER A 164 -4.09 -5.68 -0.51
CA SER A 164 -2.88 -4.86 -0.40
C SER A 164 -2.60 -4.14 -1.71
N VAL A 165 -2.11 -2.91 -1.60
CA VAL A 165 -1.79 -2.06 -2.75
C VAL A 165 -0.45 -1.37 -2.56
N GLN A 166 0.16 -1.03 -3.71
CA GLN A 166 1.34 -0.20 -3.76
C GLN A 166 1.29 0.71 -4.99
N GLY A 167 1.73 1.97 -4.85
CA GLY A 167 1.91 2.87 -5.97
C GLY A 167 1.69 4.34 -5.63
N PRO A 168 1.49 5.20 -6.66
CA PRO A 168 1.44 6.63 -6.47
C PRO A 168 0.13 7.08 -5.81
N TYR A 169 0.25 7.97 -4.82
CA TYR A 169 -0.85 8.81 -4.36
C TYR A 169 -0.50 10.28 -4.65
N LEU A 170 -1.29 10.92 -5.50
CA LEU A 170 -1.10 12.30 -5.94
C LEU A 170 -2.22 13.15 -5.35
N THR A 171 -1.87 14.21 -4.61
CA THR A 171 -2.92 15.03 -3.95
C THR A 171 -3.65 15.97 -4.90
N TYR A 172 -3.35 15.92 -6.19
CA TYR A 172 -3.79 16.89 -7.20
C TYR A 172 -4.47 16.26 -8.41
N GLU A 173 -4.45 14.92 -8.56
CA GLU A 173 -5.11 14.20 -9.65
C GLU A 173 -5.36 12.72 -9.29
N ASP A 174 -6.26 12.09 -10.05
CA ASP A 174 -6.52 10.65 -9.94
C ASP A 174 -5.26 9.83 -10.27
N SER A 175 -5.15 8.65 -9.68
CA SER A 175 -4.01 7.74 -9.90
C SER A 175 -4.45 6.29 -9.94
N PHE A 176 -3.55 5.42 -10.39
CA PHE A 176 -3.72 3.97 -10.31
C PHE A 176 -2.62 3.36 -9.47
N LEU A 177 -3.02 2.49 -8.54
CA LEU A 177 -2.11 1.70 -7.71
C LEU A 177 -2.19 0.23 -8.13
N ALA A 178 -1.09 -0.49 -7.96
CA ALA A 178 -1.05 -1.92 -8.19
C ALA A 178 -1.74 -2.66 -7.03
N ILE A 179 -2.57 -3.65 -7.36
CA ILE A 179 -3.09 -4.61 -6.38
C ILE A 179 -2.03 -5.70 -6.26
N THR A 180 -1.38 -5.78 -5.10
CA THR A 180 -0.23 -6.66 -4.86
C THR A 180 -0.62 -8.02 -4.29
N GLY A 181 -1.85 -8.16 -3.82
CA GLY A 181 -2.40 -9.41 -3.29
C GLY A 181 -3.62 -9.19 -2.41
N GLY A 182 -4.11 -10.27 -1.83
CA GLY A 182 -5.15 -10.24 -0.81
C GLY A 182 -5.24 -11.56 -0.04
N THR A 183 -6.12 -11.58 0.96
CA THR A 183 -6.39 -12.76 1.80
C THR A 183 -7.90 -13.02 1.90
N GLY A 184 -8.28 -14.18 2.42
CA GLY A 184 -9.70 -14.54 2.57
C GLY A 184 -10.36 -14.68 1.20
N ILE A 185 -11.48 -14.00 0.97
CA ILE A 185 -12.13 -14.02 -0.35
C ILE A 185 -11.29 -13.32 -1.44
N PHE A 186 -10.31 -12.52 -1.03
CA PHE A 186 -9.38 -11.82 -1.91
C PHE A 186 -8.07 -12.58 -2.14
N GLU A 187 -7.97 -13.84 -1.71
CA GLU A 187 -6.82 -14.69 -2.04
C GLU A 187 -6.65 -14.78 -3.58
N GLY A 188 -5.39 -14.69 -4.03
CA GLY A 188 -5.06 -14.66 -5.46
C GLY A 188 -5.34 -13.32 -6.18
N ALA A 189 -5.87 -12.30 -5.49
CA ALA A 189 -6.21 -11.02 -6.11
C ALA A 189 -5.01 -10.33 -6.77
N TYR A 190 -5.20 -9.87 -8.00
CA TYR A 190 -4.25 -9.01 -8.72
C TYR A 190 -4.99 -8.03 -9.63
N GLY A 191 -4.28 -7.02 -10.12
CA GLY A 191 -4.85 -5.99 -10.99
C GLY A 191 -4.40 -4.59 -10.60
N GLN A 192 -5.29 -3.63 -10.78
CA GLN A 192 -5.05 -2.23 -10.42
C GLN A 192 -6.29 -1.64 -9.76
N VAL A 193 -6.10 -0.63 -8.93
CA VAL A 193 -7.17 0.15 -8.32
C VAL A 193 -7.03 1.60 -8.75
N LYS A 194 -8.15 2.20 -9.19
CA LYS A 194 -8.22 3.64 -9.42
C LYS A 194 -8.45 4.34 -8.08
N LEU A 195 -7.61 5.31 -7.74
CA LEU A 195 -7.78 6.21 -6.60
C LEU A 195 -8.28 7.55 -7.11
N GLN A 196 -9.39 8.03 -6.54
CA GLN A 196 -9.96 9.34 -6.82
C GLN A 196 -10.07 10.15 -5.54
N GLN A 197 -9.45 11.33 -5.52
CA GLN A 197 -9.51 12.23 -4.38
C GLN A 197 -10.71 13.18 -4.50
N LEU A 198 -11.65 13.07 -3.56
CA LEU A 198 -12.88 13.86 -3.61
C LEU A 198 -12.76 15.14 -2.80
N VAL A 199 -12.26 15.01 -1.56
CA VAL A 199 -11.99 16.12 -0.65
C VAL A 199 -10.66 15.84 0.02
N TYR A 200 -9.65 16.65 -0.27
CA TYR A 200 -8.35 16.50 0.37
C TYR A 200 -8.39 16.94 1.85
N PRO A 201 -7.82 16.18 2.80
CA PRO A 201 -7.36 14.78 2.72
C PRO A 201 -8.39 13.77 3.27
N THR A 202 -9.68 14.14 3.35
CA THR A 202 -10.69 13.44 4.17
C THR A 202 -11.60 12.48 3.42
N LYS A 203 -11.71 12.57 2.09
CA LYS A 203 -12.58 11.70 1.30
C LYS A 203 -11.90 11.22 0.02
N LEU A 204 -11.76 9.91 -0.09
CA LEU A 204 -11.25 9.23 -1.28
C LEU A 204 -12.25 8.16 -1.72
N PHE A 205 -12.27 7.89 -3.02
CA PHE A 205 -13.06 6.84 -3.64
C PHE A 205 -12.16 5.94 -4.46
N TYR A 206 -12.39 4.64 -4.36
CA TYR A 206 -11.61 3.63 -5.06
C TYR A 206 -12.50 2.74 -5.90
N THR A 207 -11.99 2.36 -7.08
CA THR A 207 -12.55 1.28 -7.89
C THR A 207 -11.46 0.26 -8.18
N PHE A 208 -11.58 -0.90 -7.56
CA PHE A 208 -10.68 -2.03 -7.77
C PHE A 208 -11.13 -2.80 -9.01
N TYR A 209 -10.18 -3.13 -9.88
CA TYR A 209 -10.38 -4.02 -11.03
C TYR A 209 -9.73 -5.36 -10.72
N LEU A 210 -10.44 -6.18 -9.95
CA LEU A 210 -9.94 -7.41 -9.35
C LEU A 210 -9.94 -8.56 -10.36
N LYS A 211 -8.83 -9.26 -10.44
CA LYS A 211 -8.67 -10.52 -11.17
C LYS A 211 -8.15 -11.60 -10.24
N GLY A 212 -8.31 -12.86 -10.62
CA GLY A 212 -7.74 -14.01 -9.90
C GLY A 212 -8.52 -14.48 -8.68
N LEU A 213 -9.68 -13.88 -8.38
CA LEU A 213 -10.55 -14.34 -7.30
C LEU A 213 -11.13 -15.73 -7.61
N ALA A 214 -11.25 -16.58 -6.59
CA ALA A 214 -11.79 -17.93 -6.72
C ALA A 214 -13.29 -17.97 -7.03
N GLY A 215 -14.04 -16.93 -6.64
CA GLY A 215 -15.48 -16.83 -6.83
C GLY A 215 -15.96 -15.40 -7.02
N ASP A 216 -17.27 -15.24 -7.18
CA ASP A 216 -17.90 -13.93 -7.28
C ASP A 216 -17.89 -13.21 -5.92
N LEU A 217 -17.72 -11.89 -5.96
CA LEU A 217 -17.76 -11.06 -4.78
C LEU A 217 -19.16 -11.15 -4.10
N PRO A 218 -19.22 -11.14 -2.75
CA PRO A 218 -20.48 -11.11 -2.03
C PRO A 218 -21.34 -9.90 -2.42
N ALA A 219 -22.65 -10.13 -2.59
CA ALA A 219 -23.59 -9.09 -3.01
C ALA A 219 -23.60 -7.85 -2.09
N GLU A 220 -23.30 -8.03 -0.80
CA GLU A 220 -23.20 -6.92 0.16
C GLU A 220 -22.02 -5.97 -0.09
N LEU A 221 -20.99 -6.40 -0.82
CA LEU A 221 -19.85 -5.57 -1.22
C LEU A 221 -20.04 -4.94 -2.62
N THR A 222 -20.97 -5.45 -3.43
CA THR A 222 -21.16 -5.07 -4.83
C THR A 222 -22.47 -4.31 -5.09
N GLY A 223 -23.01 -3.64 -4.07
CA GLY A 223 -24.11 -2.71 -4.25
C GLY A 223 -23.76 -1.59 -5.25
N THR A 224 -24.75 -1.09 -5.99
CA THR A 224 -24.55 -0.02 -6.98
C THR A 224 -23.88 1.19 -6.31
N PRO A 225 -22.66 1.59 -6.75
CA PRO A 225 -21.94 2.65 -6.08
C PRO A 225 -22.66 3.99 -6.17
N VAL A 226 -22.65 4.75 -5.07
CA VAL A 226 -23.06 6.16 -5.09
C VAL A 226 -22.03 6.93 -5.91
N PRO A 227 -22.43 7.77 -6.87
CA PRO A 227 -21.49 8.54 -7.68
C PRO A 227 -20.56 9.41 -6.81
N PRO A 228 -19.23 9.37 -7.05
CA PRO A 228 -18.27 10.12 -6.26
C PRO A 228 -18.49 11.63 -6.38
N SER A 229 -18.70 12.28 -5.24
CA SER A 229 -18.85 13.73 -5.14
C SER A 229 -18.31 14.25 -3.80
N LYS A 230 -18.17 15.57 -3.66
CA LYS A 230 -17.69 16.19 -2.41
C LYS A 230 -18.67 16.02 -1.25
N ASP A 231 -19.95 15.84 -1.55
CA ASP A 231 -21.05 15.88 -0.58
C ASP A 231 -21.44 14.50 -0.02
N VAL A 232 -20.84 13.43 -0.54
CA VAL A 232 -21.10 12.05 -0.08
C VAL A 232 -20.88 11.89 1.42
N LYS A 233 -21.75 11.10 2.05
CA LYS A 233 -21.70 10.76 3.47
C LYS A 233 -22.10 9.29 3.61
N PRO A 234 -21.52 8.57 4.59
CA PRO A 234 -22.00 7.24 4.92
C PRO A 234 -23.44 7.31 5.40
N ALA A 235 -24.20 6.22 5.19
CA ALA A 235 -25.52 6.06 5.77
C ALA A 235 -25.46 6.25 7.29
N PRO A 236 -26.50 6.83 7.93
CA PRO A 236 -26.52 7.03 9.38
C PRO A 236 -26.21 5.75 10.15
N GLU A 237 -26.80 4.62 9.74
CA GLU A 237 -26.64 3.30 10.37
C GLU A 237 -25.19 2.82 10.29
N ALA A 238 -24.51 3.05 9.16
CA ALA A 238 -23.09 2.71 9.01
C ALA A 238 -22.19 3.60 9.86
N LYS A 239 -22.56 4.87 9.99
CA LYS A 239 -21.79 5.82 10.80
C LYS A 239 -21.93 5.56 12.30
N THR A 240 -23.12 5.19 12.76
CA THR A 240 -23.41 4.86 14.17
C THR A 240 -23.11 3.40 14.52
N LEU A 241 -22.65 2.60 13.54
CA LEU A 241 -22.27 1.19 13.71
C LEU A 241 -23.45 0.30 14.13
N GLU A 242 -24.65 0.61 13.67
CA GLU A 242 -25.81 -0.27 13.85
C GLU A 242 -25.55 -1.62 13.15
N PRO A 243 -26.11 -2.74 13.66
CA PRO A 243 -25.92 -4.07 13.06
C PRO A 243 -26.26 -4.14 11.56
N SER A 244 -27.25 -3.37 11.09
CA SER A 244 -27.61 -3.30 9.66
C SER A 244 -26.57 -2.53 8.82
N GLY A 245 -25.90 -1.55 9.42
CA GLY A 245 -24.92 -0.65 8.81
C GLY A 245 -23.48 -1.15 8.86
N VAL A 246 -23.22 -2.35 9.33
CA VAL A 246 -21.88 -2.95 9.37
C VAL A 246 -21.86 -4.30 8.67
N ILE A 247 -20.68 -4.76 8.30
CA ILE A 247 -20.45 -6.18 7.96
C ILE A 247 -20.11 -6.97 9.22
N CYS A 248 -20.12 -8.29 9.14
CA CYS A 248 -19.65 -9.16 10.20
C CYS A 248 -18.19 -8.85 10.55
N ASN A 249 -17.93 -8.62 11.84
CA ASN A 249 -16.60 -8.34 12.39
C ASN A 249 -15.80 -7.29 11.60
N PHE A 250 -16.47 -6.19 11.19
CA PHE A 250 -15.83 -5.09 10.49
C PHE A 250 -14.55 -4.64 11.23
N THR A 251 -13.48 -4.35 10.49
CA THR A 251 -12.21 -3.94 11.09
C THR A 251 -12.30 -2.52 11.64
N ASN A 252 -11.77 -2.28 12.85
CA ASN A 252 -11.80 -0.95 13.46
C ASN A 252 -10.45 -0.55 14.02
#